data_AF-A0A7C6MRZ1-F1
#
_entry.id   AF-A0A7C6MRZ1-F1
#
_cell.length_a   1.000
_cell.length_b   1.000
_cell.length_c   1.000
_cell.angle_alpha   90.00
_cell.angle_beta   90.00
_cell.angle_gamma   90.00
#
_symmetry.space_group_name_H-M   'P 1'
#
loop_
_entity.id
_entity.type
_entity.pdbx_description
1 polymer ?
#
loop_
_entity_poly.entity_id
_entity_poly.type
_entity_poly.pdbx_seq_one_letter_code
_entity_poly.pdbx_strand_id
1 'polypeptide(L)'
;MLAKLQLAVKYILITAASLLMLGLFDSNPAWKVLIYALFALGLNQTIDHLYKGPVAPLIQGVSATLLAYVLSLTPFLRATFATLIGFAILFSVAELFYRKFVKKSN
;
A
#
# COMPACT_ATOMS: atom_id res chain seq x y z
N MET A 1 18.57 5.61 13.41
CA MET A 1 17.48 6.62 13.40
C MET A 1 16.81 6.72 12.03
N LEU A 2 17.58 6.76 10.94
CA LEU A 2 17.07 6.87 9.55
C LEU A 2 16.07 5.77 9.13
N ALA A 3 16.33 4.51 9.47
CA ALA A 3 15.46 3.39 9.06
C ALA A 3 14.04 3.47 9.66
N LYS A 4 13.91 3.97 10.90
CA LYS A 4 12.61 4.18 11.55
C LYS A 4 11.82 5.30 10.87
N LEU A 5 12.51 6.37 10.45
CA LEU A 5 11.90 7.47 9.70
C LEU A 5 11.43 7.00 8.31
N GLN A 6 12.25 6.23 7.60
CA GLN A 6 11.87 5.63 6.32
C GLN A 6 10.62 4.76 6.43
N LEU A 7 10.55 3.93 7.48
CA LEU A 7 9.37 3.11 7.77
C LEU A 7 8.13 3.97 8.03
N ALA A 8 8.26 5.03 8.84
CA ALA A 8 7.16 5.94 9.16
C ALA A 8 6.65 6.66 7.90
N VAL A 9 7.55 7.18 7.06
CA VAL A 9 7.18 7.80 5.78
C VAL A 9 6.47 6.79 4.87
N LYS A 10 6.98 5.56 4.79
CA LYS A 10 6.35 4.50 4.00
C LYS A 10 4.94 4.18 4.49
N TYR A 11 4.76 4.06 5.80
CA TYR A 11 3.46 3.83 6.43
C TYR A 11 2.49 4.97 6.13
N ILE A 12 2.93 6.23 6.22
CA ILE A 12 2.11 7.41 5.90
C ILE A 12 1.67 7.38 4.43
N LEU A 13 2.58 7.08 3.50
CA LEU A 13 2.26 6.99 2.07
C LEU A 13 1.22 5.88 1.78
N ILE A 14 1.44 4.69 2.33
CA ILE A 14 0.51 3.55 2.19
C ILE A 14 -0.86 3.91 2.79
N THR A 15 -0.87 4.52 3.97
CA THR A 15 -2.09 4.96 4.65
C THR A 15 -2.84 6.00 3.82
N ALA A 16 -2.15 7.01 3.30
CA ALA A 16 -2.76 8.03 2.47
C ALA A 16 -3.38 7.45 1.19
N ALA A 17 -2.65 6.58 0.47
CA ALA A 17 -3.18 5.90 -0.71
C ALA A 17 -4.39 5.02 -0.39
N SER A 18 -4.35 4.31 0.76
CA SER A 18 -5.42 3.43 1.20
C SER A 18 -6.65 4.21 1.65
N LEU A 19 -6.48 5.33 2.36
CA LEU A 19 -7.57 6.22 2.75
C LEU A 19 -8.21 6.87 1.53
N LEU A 20 -7.43 7.22 0.52
CA LEU A 20 -7.97 7.76 -0.73
C LEU A 20 -8.82 6.70 -1.45
N MET A 21 -8.32 5.49 -1.67
CA MET A 21 -9.05 4.50 -2.47
C MET A 21 -10.11 3.73 -1.68
N LEU A 22 -9.70 3.15 -0.55
CA LEU A 22 -10.58 2.30 0.25
C LEU A 22 -11.46 3.15 1.19
N GLY A 23 -10.92 4.23 1.74
CA GLY A 23 -11.67 5.13 2.62
C GLY A 23 -12.68 5.99 1.84
N LEU A 24 -12.19 6.85 0.94
CA LEU A 24 -13.01 7.88 0.27
C LEU A 24 -13.94 7.28 -0.79
N PHE A 25 -13.45 6.39 -1.68
CA PHE A 25 -14.29 5.86 -2.76
C PHE A 25 -15.20 4.72 -2.32
N ASP A 26 -14.73 3.81 -1.45
CA ASP A 26 -15.54 2.68 -0.96
C ASP A 26 -16.17 2.90 0.43
N SER A 27 -16.02 4.10 1.01
CA SER A 27 -16.60 4.48 2.30
C SER A 27 -16.24 3.54 3.46
N ASN A 28 -15.03 2.96 3.43
CA ASN A 28 -14.57 2.13 4.55
C ASN A 28 -14.25 2.98 5.77
N PRO A 29 -14.57 2.51 7.00
CA PRO A 29 -14.16 3.18 8.22
C PRO A 29 -12.63 3.35 8.28
N ALA A 30 -12.16 4.55 8.60
CA ALA A 30 -10.74 4.88 8.59
C ALA A 30 -9.88 3.94 9.47
N TRP A 31 -10.41 3.50 10.62
CA TRP A 31 -9.71 2.57 11.50
C TRP A 31 -9.43 1.21 10.84
N LYS A 32 -10.34 0.70 9.99
CA LYS A 32 -10.11 -0.55 9.23
C LYS A 32 -9.04 -0.36 8.17
N VAL A 33 -9.05 0.80 7.51
CA VAL A 33 -8.05 1.16 6.50
C VAL A 33 -6.66 1.29 7.13
N LEU A 34 -6.54 1.82 8.35
CA LEU A 34 -5.29 1.88 9.10
C LEU A 34 -4.75 0.48 9.44
N ILE A 35 -5.63 -0.43 9.90
CA ILE A 35 -5.25 -1.83 10.16
C ILE A 35 -4.77 -2.48 8.86
N TYR A 36 -5.51 -2.32 7.78
CA TYR A 36 -5.10 -2.80 6.45
C TYR A 36 -3.73 -2.24 6.04
N ALA A 37 -3.49 -0.94 6.22
CA ALA A 37 -2.23 -0.28 5.88
C ALA A 37 -1.03 -0.88 6.64
N LEU A 38 -1.22 -1.32 7.89
CA LEU A 38 -0.18 -2.02 8.66
C LEU A 38 0.17 -3.37 8.02
N PHE A 39 -0.82 -4.17 7.63
CA PHE A 39 -0.58 -5.44 6.95
C PHE A 39 0.07 -5.24 5.57
N ALA A 40 -0.40 -4.26 4.80
CA ALA A 40 0.18 -3.91 3.51
C ALA A 40 1.65 -3.45 3.64
N LEU A 41 1.98 -2.69 4.71
CA LEU A 41 3.37 -2.32 4.99
C LEU A 41 4.24 -3.55 5.25
N GLY A 42 3.80 -4.49 6.09
CA GLY A 42 4.53 -5.73 6.38
C GLY A 42 4.74 -6.59 5.12
N LEU A 43 3.71 -6.70 4.29
CA LEU A 43 3.79 -7.37 2.99
C LEU A 43 4.82 -6.70 2.07
N ASN A 44 4.79 -5.37 1.99
CA ASN A 44 5.74 -4.61 1.17
C ASN A 44 7.18 -4.76 1.64
N GLN A 45 7.42 -4.83 2.95
CA GLN A 45 8.76 -5.07 3.50
C GLN A 45 9.28 -6.44 3.12
N THR A 46 8.42 -7.45 3.16
CA THR A 46 8.74 -8.81 2.74
C THR A 46 9.11 -8.85 1.26
N ILE A 47 8.31 -8.20 0.41
CA ILE A 47 8.60 -8.07 -1.03
C ILE A 47 9.90 -7.30 -1.28
N ASP A 48 10.17 -6.24 -0.52
CA ASP A 48 11.41 -5.46 -0.61
C ASP A 48 12.67 -6.29 -0.28
N HIS A 49 12.53 -7.29 0.59
CA HIS A 49 13.62 -8.21 0.93
C HIS A 49 13.82 -9.26 -0.15
N LEU A 50 12.73 -9.81 -0.69
CA LEU A 50 12.76 -10.86 -1.71
C LEU A 50 13.08 -10.34 -3.12
N TYR A 51 12.70 -9.10 -3.43
CA TYR A 51 12.77 -8.56 -4.79
C TYR A 51 13.22 -7.09 -4.82
N LYS A 52 14.38 -6.85 -5.44
CA LYS A 52 15.01 -5.52 -5.54
C LYS A 52 15.02 -4.92 -6.95
N GLY A 53 14.31 -5.54 -7.89
CA GLY A 53 14.26 -5.11 -9.29
C GLY A 53 13.41 -3.86 -9.55
N PRO A 54 13.46 -3.31 -10.79
CA PRO A 54 12.69 -2.14 -11.19
C PRO A 54 11.17 -2.37 -11.16
N VAL A 55 10.73 -3.63 -11.26
CA VAL A 55 9.30 -4.00 -11.19
C VAL A 55 8.79 -4.20 -9.76
N ALA A 56 9.65 -4.06 -8.74
CA ALA A 56 9.25 -4.24 -7.33
C ALA A 56 8.06 -3.36 -6.90
N PRO A 57 7.94 -2.08 -7.32
CA PRO A 57 6.78 -1.25 -6.98
C PRO A 57 5.46 -1.77 -7.55
N LEU A 58 5.50 -2.33 -8.77
CA LEU A 58 4.32 -2.94 -9.39
C LEU A 58 3.88 -4.18 -8.61
N ILE A 59 4.83 -5.03 -8.22
CA ILE A 59 4.57 -6.21 -7.39
C ILE A 59 3.96 -5.78 -6.05
N GLN A 60 4.49 -4.72 -5.43
CA GLN A 60 3.96 -4.15 -4.19
C GLN A 60 2.52 -3.66 -4.36
N GLY A 61 2.23 -2.88 -5.40
CA GLY A 61 0.85 -2.42 -5.67
C GLY A 61 -0.12 -3.56 -5.95
N VAL A 62 0.27 -4.54 -6.79
CA VAL A 62 -0.55 -5.73 -7.04
C VAL A 62 -0.80 -6.52 -5.76
N SER A 63 0.24 -6.73 -4.95
CA SER A 63 0.13 -7.49 -3.69
C SER A 63 -0.77 -6.78 -2.66
N ALA A 64 -0.70 -5.45 -2.59
CA ALA A 64 -1.58 -4.66 -1.74
C ALA A 64 -3.03 -4.75 -2.21
N THR A 65 -3.28 -4.61 -3.52
CA THR A 65 -4.61 -4.78 -4.08
C THR A 65 -5.16 -6.19 -3.88
N LEU A 66 -4.33 -7.23 -4.01
CA LEU A 66 -4.73 -8.60 -3.72
C LEU A 66 -5.11 -8.76 -2.24
N LEU A 67 -4.36 -8.16 -1.33
CA LEU A 67 -4.72 -8.15 0.10
C LEU A 67 -6.06 -7.44 0.33
N ALA A 68 -6.28 -6.28 -0.29
CA ALA A 68 -7.56 -5.56 -0.19
C ALA A 68 -8.72 -6.38 -0.77
N TYR A 69 -8.49 -7.05 -1.90
CA TYR A 69 -9.46 -7.95 -2.52
C TYR A 69 -9.82 -9.11 -1.60
N VAL A 70 -8.84 -9.83 -1.03
CA VAL A 70 -9.08 -10.93 -0.09
C VAL A 70 -9.87 -10.45 1.13
N LEU A 71 -9.53 -9.30 1.68
CA LEU A 71 -10.29 -8.73 2.81
C LEU A 71 -11.69 -8.30 2.40
N SER A 72 -11.91 -7.93 1.14
CA SER A 72 -13.24 -7.59 0.62
C SER A 72 -14.15 -8.78 0.36
N LEU A 73 -13.59 -10.00 0.29
CA LEU A 73 -14.39 -11.24 0.32
C LEU A 73 -15.02 -11.48 1.70
N THR A 74 -14.58 -10.74 2.73
CA THR A 74 -15.14 -10.76 4.07
C THR A 74 -15.88 -9.45 4.37
N PRO A 75 -16.74 -9.38 5.41
CA PRO A 75 -17.38 -8.14 5.85
C PRO A 75 -16.40 -7.08 6.39
N PHE A 76 -15.11 -7.39 6.41
CA PHE A 76 -14.10 -6.47 6.93
C PHE A 76 -14.00 -5.22 6.06
N LEU A 77 -13.85 -5.37 4.74
CA LEU A 77 -13.59 -4.25 3.84
C LEU A 77 -14.56 -4.26 2.66
N ARG A 78 -14.98 -3.10 2.17
CA ARG A 78 -15.73 -2.96 0.92
C ARG A 78 -14.73 -2.56 -0.16
N ALA A 79 -14.67 -3.29 -1.25
CA ALA A 79 -13.86 -2.89 -2.39
C ALA A 79 -14.61 -3.17 -3.68
N THR A 80 -14.66 -2.20 -4.58
CA THR A 80 -15.19 -2.40 -5.93
C THR A 80 -14.04 -2.73 -6.89
N PHE A 81 -14.35 -3.36 -8.02
CA PHE A 81 -13.32 -3.71 -9.00
C PHE A 81 -12.57 -2.46 -9.52
N ALA A 82 -13.29 -1.35 -9.72
CA ALA A 82 -12.71 -0.08 -10.14
C ALA A 82 -11.73 0.49 -9.10
N THR A 83 -12.10 0.45 -7.81
CA THR A 83 -11.21 0.93 -6.75
C THR A 83 -9.99 0.02 -6.57
N LEU A 84 -10.12 -1.30 -6.75
CA LEU A 84 -8.98 -2.22 -6.71
C LEU A 84 -7.95 -1.91 -7.81
N ILE A 85 -8.39 -1.66 -9.04
CA ILE A 85 -7.50 -1.26 -10.15
C ILE A 85 -6.86 0.09 -9.85
N GLY A 86 -7.66 1.10 -9.49
CA GLY A 86 -7.16 2.43 -9.16
C GLY A 86 -6.16 2.39 -8.01
N PHE A 87 -6.43 1.57 -7.01
CA PHE A 87 -5.57 1.35 -5.87
C PHE A 87 -4.26 0.66 -6.25
N ALA A 88 -4.28 -0.36 -7.12
CA ALA A 88 -3.05 -1.01 -7.59
C ALA A 88 -2.10 -0.01 -8.25
N ILE A 89 -2.66 0.86 -9.10
CA ILE A 89 -1.91 1.90 -9.82
C ILE A 89 -1.38 2.94 -8.84
N LEU A 90 -2.27 3.53 -8.01
CA LEU A 90 -1.90 4.57 -7.07
C LEU A 90 -0.83 4.10 -6.09
N PHE A 91 -0.98 2.88 -5.57
CA PHE A 91 -0.04 2.30 -4.63
C PHE A 91 1.31 2.00 -5.29
N SER A 92 1.32 1.48 -6.52
CA SER A 92 2.56 1.29 -7.29
C SER A 92 3.29 2.61 -7.53
N VAL A 93 2.54 3.67 -7.85
CA VAL A 93 3.09 5.03 -8.03
C VAL A 93 3.64 5.59 -6.72
N ALA A 94 2.92 5.40 -5.61
CA ALA A 94 3.39 5.80 -4.28
C ALA A 94 4.69 5.09 -3.89
N GLU A 95 4.82 3.80 -4.18
CA GLU A 95 6.05 3.03 -3.95
C GLU A 95 7.19 3.45 -4.89
N LEU A 96 6.89 3.78 -6.15
CA LEU A 96 7.88 4.37 -7.06
C LEU A 96 8.43 5.69 -6.51
N PHE A 97 7.54 6.56 -6.03
CA PHE A 97 7.91 7.84 -5.42
C PHE A 97 8.77 7.62 -4.16
N TYR A 98 8.33 6.74 -3.26
CA TYR A 98 9.08 6.38 -2.06
C TYR A 98 10.49 5.89 -2.39
N ARG A 99 10.63 4.99 -3.36
CA ARG A 99 11.95 4.46 -3.75
C ARG A 99 12.84 5.55 -4.33
N LYS A 100 12.30 6.38 -5.22
CA LYS A 100 13.07 7.40 -5.94
C LYS A 100 13.54 8.54 -5.04
N PHE A 101 12.72 8.98 -4.08
CA PHE A 101 13.01 10.18 -3.28
C PHE A 101 13.43 9.87 -1.84
N VAL A 102 12.99 8.75 -1.27
CA VAL A 102 13.25 8.43 0.15
C VAL A 102 14.28 7.31 0.29
N LYS A 103 14.16 6.23 -0.48
CA LYS A 103 15.06 5.07 -0.41
C LYS A 103 16.40 5.30 -1.12
N LYS A 104 16.39 5.97 -2.27
CA LYS A 104 17.59 6.29 -3.08
C LYS A 104 18.44 7.43 -2.50
N SER A 105 17.96 8.15 -1.48
CA SER A 105 18.72 9.25 -0.85
C SER A 105 19.87 8.79 0.06
N ASN A 106 20.27 7.51 -0.01
CA ASN A 106 21.45 6.91 0.60
C ASN A 106 22.14 6.02 -0.44
#